data_AF-A0A9E2PDN1-F1
#
_entry.id   AF-A0A9E2PDN1-F1
#
_cell.length_a   1.000
_cell.length_b   1.000
_cell.length_c   1.000
_cell.angle_alpha   90.00
_cell.angle_beta   90.00
_cell.angle_gamma   90.00
#
_symmetry.space_group_name_H-M   'P 1'
#
loop_
_entity.id
_entity.type
_entity.pdbx_description
1 polymer ?
#
loop_
_entity_poly.entity_id
_entity_poly.type
_entity_poly.pdbx_seq_one_letter_code
_entity_poly.pdbx_strand_id
1 'polypeptide(L)'
;DRFSYGKERYIAFFRAAFLKRIQKDNLVYHGLAGQIFVQNIPHILKIRIIANLDARVKEEVKREKISAEQARQILVKDDAERRKWSMALYSLDTWDQRFYDMTLHLDTMGVEDAVSTILHILQRPCFQTTPKSLELLNDLSLSAQTEAALVNEFPKATVDAGKGLVYVSIRGSLIDEKRITDKVNRLVENVAGVKKVNVNIVPHSIKD
;
A
#
# COMPACT_ATOMS: atom_id res chain seq x y z
N ASP A 1 -27.89 -1.89 -7.61
CA ASP A 1 -26.71 -1.07 -8.00
C ASP A 1 -26.36 0.06 -7.04
N ARG A 2 -26.19 -0.20 -5.75
CA ARG A 2 -25.66 0.79 -4.79
C ARG A 2 -24.37 0.22 -4.21
N PHE A 3 -23.23 0.68 -4.75
CA PHE A 3 -21.84 0.31 -4.42
C PHE A 3 -21.33 -1.05 -4.95
N SER A 4 -21.45 -1.30 -6.25
CA SER A 4 -20.53 -2.25 -6.89
C SER A 4 -19.10 -1.66 -6.86
N TYR A 5 -18.11 -2.47 -6.50
CA TYR A 5 -16.67 -2.12 -6.51
C TYR A 5 -16.16 -1.08 -5.48
N GLY A 6 -16.81 -0.98 -4.30
CA GLY A 6 -16.34 -0.07 -3.23
C GLY A 6 -14.92 -0.39 -2.72
N LYS A 7 -14.54 -1.67 -2.74
CA LYS A 7 -13.20 -2.15 -2.36
C LYS A 7 -12.13 -1.59 -3.29
N GLU A 8 -12.32 -1.75 -4.60
CA GLU A 8 -11.38 -1.33 -5.63
C GLU A 8 -11.17 0.19 -5.58
N ARG A 9 -12.26 0.96 -5.45
CA ARG A 9 -12.20 2.41 -5.30
C ARG A 9 -11.42 2.83 -4.06
N TYR A 10 -11.71 2.21 -2.91
CA TYR A 10 -10.99 2.48 -1.66
C TYR A 10 -9.48 2.23 -1.84
N ILE A 11 -9.11 1.08 -2.40
CA ILE A 11 -7.70 0.70 -2.60
C ILE A 11 -7.01 1.66 -3.56
N ALA A 12 -7.62 1.96 -4.71
CA ALA A 12 -7.03 2.85 -5.71
C ALA A 12 -6.78 4.26 -5.14
N PHE A 13 -7.77 4.86 -4.47
CA PHE A 13 -7.60 6.19 -3.88
C PHE A 13 -6.62 6.20 -2.71
N PHE A 14 -6.68 5.20 -1.83
CA PHE A 14 -5.72 5.09 -0.72
C PHE A 14 -4.30 4.94 -1.25
N ARG A 15 -4.08 4.01 -2.19
CA ARG A 15 -2.76 3.74 -2.79
C ARG A 15 -2.22 4.98 -3.50
N ALA A 16 -3.05 5.71 -4.23
CA ALA A 16 -2.68 6.96 -4.87
C ALA A 16 -2.27 8.04 -3.85
N ALA A 17 -3.08 8.28 -2.81
CA ALA A 17 -2.78 9.28 -1.79
C ALA A 17 -1.52 8.91 -0.99
N PHE A 18 -1.39 7.64 -0.63
CA PHE A 18 -0.26 7.09 0.10
C PHE A 18 1.02 7.24 -0.71
N LEU A 19 1.11 6.70 -1.93
CA LEU A 19 2.33 6.77 -2.74
C LEU A 19 2.71 8.21 -3.11
N LYS A 20 1.74 9.09 -3.35
CA LYS A 20 2.00 10.52 -3.55
C LYS A 20 2.67 11.18 -2.35
N ARG A 21 2.33 10.76 -1.13
CA ARG A 21 2.98 11.23 0.10
C ARG A 21 4.35 10.60 0.27
N ILE A 22 4.49 9.29 0.04
CA ILE A 22 5.74 8.53 0.15
C ILE A 22 6.82 9.05 -0.81
N GLN A 23 6.44 9.47 -2.02
CA GLN A 23 7.34 10.08 -3.01
C GLN A 23 8.13 11.30 -2.53
N LYS A 24 7.67 11.98 -1.48
CA LYS A 24 8.41 13.11 -0.90
C LYS A 24 9.70 12.69 -0.21
N ASP A 25 9.87 11.38 0.00
CA ASP A 25 11.00 10.76 0.68
C ASP A 25 11.15 11.26 2.13
N ASN A 26 12.13 10.71 2.86
CA ASN A 26 12.52 11.15 4.21
C ASN A 26 11.34 11.35 5.18
N LEU A 27 10.51 10.32 5.33
CA LEU A 27 9.35 10.33 6.22
C LEU A 27 9.19 8.99 6.93
N VAL A 28 8.53 9.04 8.07
CA VAL A 28 8.08 7.86 8.80
C VAL A 28 6.59 7.70 8.58
N TYR A 29 6.20 6.57 8.00
CA TYR A 29 4.80 6.16 7.94
C TYR A 29 4.51 5.16 9.08
N HIS A 30 3.55 5.51 9.93
CA HIS A 30 3.00 4.61 10.94
C HIS A 30 1.51 4.45 10.68
N GLY A 31 1.08 3.23 10.36
CA GLY A 31 -0.30 2.94 10.02
C GLY A 31 -0.47 1.50 9.54
N LEU A 32 -1.69 1.18 9.10
CA LEU A 32 -2.05 -0.18 8.69
C LEU A 32 -1.70 -0.42 7.23
N ALA A 33 -1.03 -1.55 6.96
CA ALA A 33 -0.80 -2.10 5.62
C ALA A 33 0.04 -1.25 4.64
N GLY A 34 0.62 -0.12 5.05
CA GLY A 34 1.45 0.73 4.17
C GLY A 34 2.62 -0.01 3.52
N GLN A 35 3.25 -0.94 4.25
CA GLN A 35 4.37 -1.76 3.76
C GLN A 35 4.00 -2.57 2.52
N ILE A 36 2.74 -2.99 2.39
CA ILE A 36 2.26 -3.82 1.27
C ILE A 36 2.43 -3.09 -0.06
N PHE A 37 2.24 -1.78 -0.08
CA PHE A 37 2.28 -0.98 -1.31
C PHE A 37 3.69 -0.61 -1.75
N VAL A 38 4.73 -0.93 -0.98
CA VAL A 38 6.12 -0.53 -1.24
C VAL A 38 7.09 -1.70 -1.20
N GLN A 39 6.61 -2.93 -1.38
CA GLN A 39 7.44 -4.14 -1.35
C GLN A 39 8.60 -4.08 -2.36
N ASN A 40 8.38 -3.49 -3.54
CA ASN A 40 9.39 -3.38 -4.59
C ASN A 40 10.26 -2.11 -4.51
N ILE A 41 10.14 -1.33 -3.43
CA ILE A 41 10.90 -0.11 -3.23
C ILE A 41 12.03 -0.39 -2.22
N PRO A 42 13.30 -0.45 -2.67
CA PRO A 42 14.39 -1.00 -1.86
C PRO A 42 14.80 -0.08 -0.71
N HIS A 43 14.83 1.23 -0.94
CA HIS A 43 15.27 2.21 0.07
C HIS A 43 14.26 2.43 1.21
N ILE A 44 13.04 1.88 1.11
CA ILE A 44 12.03 2.00 2.17
C ILE A 44 12.16 0.82 3.13
N LEU A 45 12.68 1.10 4.32
CA LEU A 45 12.77 0.15 5.43
C LEU A 45 11.38 -0.15 6.03
N LYS A 46 10.98 -1.42 6.00
CA LYS A 46 9.69 -1.91 6.47
C LYS A 46 9.87 -2.68 7.78
N ILE A 47 9.39 -2.12 8.88
CA ILE A 47 9.57 -2.69 10.22
C ILE A 47 8.22 -3.01 10.85
N ARG A 48 8.14 -4.18 11.49
CA ARG A 48 7.06 -4.53 12.40
C ARG A 48 7.53 -4.40 13.84
N ILE A 49 6.80 -3.63 14.65
CA ILE A 49 7.03 -3.52 16.09
C ILE A 49 6.01 -4.41 16.81
N ILE A 50 6.49 -5.30 17.67
CA ILE A 50 5.65 -6.20 18.48
C ILE A 50 6.06 -6.13 19.95
N ALA A 51 5.14 -6.54 20.82
CA ALA A 51 5.36 -6.68 22.25
C ALA A 51 4.39 -7.73 22.81
N ASN A 52 4.71 -8.30 23.97
CA ASN A 52 3.80 -9.21 24.65
C ASN A 52 2.50 -8.49 25.01
N LEU A 53 1.40 -9.24 25.01
CA LEU A 53 0.08 -8.69 25.29
C LEU A 53 0.02 -7.98 26.66
N ASP A 54 0.66 -8.52 27.69
CA ASP A 54 0.64 -7.92 29.03
C ASP A 54 1.37 -6.58 29.08
N ALA A 55 2.48 -6.42 28.35
CA ALA A 55 3.17 -5.14 28.22
C ALA A 55 2.29 -4.11 27.49
N ARG A 56 1.65 -4.53 26.39
CA ARG A 56 0.72 -3.69 25.64
C ARG A 56 -0.49 -3.27 26.48
N VAL A 57 -1.05 -4.18 27.28
CA VAL A 57 -2.16 -3.88 28.20
C VAL A 57 -1.77 -2.81 29.21
N LYS A 58 -0.58 -2.90 29.81
CA LYS A 58 -0.09 -1.88 30.77
C LYS A 58 0.01 -0.50 30.12
N GLU A 59 0.55 -0.42 28.90
CA GLU A 59 0.64 0.84 28.17
C GLU A 59 -0.73 1.40 27.77
N GLU A 60 -1.66 0.54 27.34
CA GLU A 60 -3.02 0.96 26.97
C GLU A 60 -3.82 1.46 28.18
N VAL A 61 -3.71 0.79 29.34
CA VAL A 61 -4.30 1.24 30.61
C VAL A 61 -3.78 2.63 30.99
N LYS A 62 -2.47 2.84 30.88
CA LYS A 62 -1.84 4.13 31.18
C LYS A 62 -2.31 5.24 30.24
N ARG A 63 -2.47 4.91 28.96
CA ARG A 63 -2.84 5.86 27.90
C ARG A 63 -4.32 6.23 27.93
N GLU A 64 -5.20 5.24 27.94
CA GLU A 64 -6.64 5.42 27.76
C GLU A 64 -7.40 5.49 29.10
N LYS A 65 -6.72 5.24 30.23
CA LYS A 65 -7.27 5.29 31.60
C LYS A 65 -8.46 4.34 31.82
N ILE A 66 -8.34 3.12 31.29
CA ILE A 66 -9.33 2.04 31.37
C ILE A 66 -8.83 0.87 32.24
N SER A 67 -9.69 -0.10 32.53
CA SER A 67 -9.28 -1.31 33.28
C SER A 67 -8.37 -2.21 32.43
N ALA A 68 -7.52 -3.01 33.08
CA ALA A 68 -6.64 -3.96 32.39
C ALA A 68 -7.43 -5.01 31.57
N GLU A 69 -8.58 -5.44 32.08
CA GLU A 69 -9.46 -6.37 31.36
C GLU A 69 -10.05 -5.72 30.10
N GLN A 70 -10.53 -4.49 30.20
CA GLN A 70 -11.04 -3.75 29.05
C GLN A 70 -9.94 -3.50 28.01
N ALA A 71 -8.75 -3.09 28.43
CA ALA A 71 -7.59 -2.91 27.55
C ALA A 71 -7.22 -4.20 26.82
N ARG A 72 -7.19 -5.35 27.52
CA ARG A 72 -6.93 -6.66 26.91
C ARG A 72 -7.95 -6.99 25.83
N GLN A 73 -9.23 -6.80 26.12
CA GLN A 73 -10.32 -7.08 25.17
C GLN A 73 -10.21 -6.20 23.93
N ILE A 74 -9.94 -4.90 24.10
CA ILE A 74 -9.73 -3.96 22.99
C ILE A 74 -8.56 -4.42 22.13
N LEU A 75 -7.39 -4.68 22.72
CA LEU A 75 -6.18 -5.06 21.98
C LEU A 75 -6.36 -6.35 21.17
N VAL A 76 -6.96 -7.39 21.77
CA VAL A 76 -7.20 -8.67 21.09
C VAL A 76 -8.18 -8.49 19.93
N LYS A 77 -9.25 -7.71 20.14
CA LYS A 77 -10.23 -7.39 19.12
C LYS A 77 -9.61 -6.58 17.98
N ASP A 78 -8.89 -5.51 18.29
CA ASP A 78 -8.21 -4.65 17.33
C ASP A 78 -7.23 -5.43 16.45
N ASP A 79 -6.41 -6.30 17.05
CA ASP A 79 -5.46 -7.11 16.30
C ASP A 79 -6.15 -8.05 15.31
N ALA A 80 -7.25 -8.69 15.75
CA ALA A 80 -8.05 -9.56 14.90
C ALA A 80 -8.76 -8.78 13.77
N GLU A 81 -9.31 -7.62 14.08
CA GLU A 81 -9.98 -6.75 13.11
C GLU A 81 -9.00 -6.21 12.07
N ARG A 82 -7.81 -5.76 12.47
CA ARG A 82 -6.75 -5.30 11.55
C ARG A 82 -6.28 -6.40 10.60
N ARG A 83 -6.12 -7.63 11.12
CA ARG A 83 -5.76 -8.79 10.30
C ARG A 83 -6.87 -9.14 9.31
N LYS A 84 -8.13 -9.25 9.79
CA LYS A 84 -9.29 -9.53 8.94
C LYS A 84 -9.49 -8.46 7.87
N TRP A 85 -9.32 -7.19 8.22
CA TRP A 85 -9.44 -6.07 7.31
C TRP A 85 -8.39 -6.14 6.19
N SER A 86 -7.12 -6.40 6.54
CA SER A 86 -6.07 -6.58 5.54
C SER A 86 -6.32 -7.78 4.61
N MET A 87 -6.78 -8.90 5.17
CA MET A 87 -7.13 -10.07 4.35
C MET A 87 -8.33 -9.78 3.42
N ALA A 88 -9.34 -9.05 3.90
CA ALA A 88 -10.51 -8.72 3.09
C ALA A 88 -10.18 -7.75 1.94
N LEU A 89 -9.35 -6.74 2.21
CA LEU A 89 -8.99 -5.74 1.20
C LEU A 89 -7.85 -6.19 0.29
N TYR A 90 -6.76 -6.68 0.86
CA TYR A 90 -5.54 -6.95 0.09
C TYR A 90 -5.32 -8.44 -0.18
N SER A 91 -6.08 -9.33 0.47
CA SER A 91 -5.81 -10.77 0.46
C SER A 91 -4.42 -11.11 1.01
N LEU A 92 -3.91 -10.25 1.90
CA LEU A 92 -2.60 -10.37 2.52
C LEU A 92 -2.72 -10.32 4.03
N ASP A 93 -1.94 -11.17 4.68
CA ASP A 93 -1.83 -11.22 6.13
C ASP A 93 -0.74 -10.26 6.60
N THR A 94 -1.11 -9.19 7.30
CA THR A 94 -0.14 -8.24 7.89
C THR A 94 0.76 -8.91 8.93
N TRP A 95 0.44 -10.12 9.37
CA TRP A 95 1.30 -10.86 10.29
C TRP A 95 2.42 -11.65 9.61
N ASP A 96 2.37 -11.77 8.28
CA ASP A 96 3.40 -12.46 7.52
C ASP A 96 4.71 -11.66 7.55
N GLN A 97 5.74 -12.29 8.11
CA GLN A 97 7.07 -11.70 8.24
C GLN A 97 7.71 -11.36 6.89
N ARG A 98 7.29 -12.01 5.79
CA ARG A 98 7.84 -11.77 4.45
C ARG A 98 7.57 -10.36 3.91
N PHE A 99 6.64 -9.61 4.51
CA PHE A 99 6.35 -8.23 4.12
C PHE A 99 7.19 -7.17 4.84
N TYR A 100 8.08 -7.60 5.74
CA TYR A 100 8.93 -6.72 6.55
C TYR A 100 10.40 -7.09 6.37
N ASP A 101 11.26 -6.09 6.38
CA ASP A 101 12.70 -6.28 6.46
C ASP A 101 13.11 -6.74 7.87
N MET A 102 12.35 -6.32 8.89
CA MET A 102 12.60 -6.66 10.30
C MET A 102 11.34 -6.70 11.16
N THR A 103 11.37 -7.54 12.19
CA THR A 103 10.43 -7.50 13.32
C THR A 103 11.21 -7.27 14.61
N LEU A 104 10.84 -6.22 15.37
CA LEU A 104 11.46 -5.87 16.65
C LEU A 104 10.49 -6.14 17.79
N HIS A 105 10.94 -6.89 18.79
CA HIS A 105 10.16 -7.20 19.99
C HIS A 105 10.60 -6.32 21.16
N LEU A 106 9.69 -5.49 21.67
CA LEU A 106 10.05 -4.43 22.61
C LEU A 106 10.27 -4.90 24.05
N ASP A 107 9.76 -6.06 24.46
CA ASP A 107 9.83 -6.46 25.87
C ASP A 107 11.26 -6.63 26.41
N THR A 108 12.18 -7.18 25.61
CA THR A 108 13.59 -7.34 26.01
C THR A 108 14.44 -6.16 25.56
N MET A 109 14.22 -5.69 24.34
CA MET A 109 15.02 -4.62 23.72
C MET A 109 14.70 -3.24 24.30
N GLY A 110 13.45 -3.00 24.71
CA GLY A 110 12.99 -1.66 25.05
C GLY A 110 12.92 -0.73 23.83
N VAL A 111 12.41 0.48 24.06
CA VAL A 111 12.18 1.47 23.00
C VAL A 111 13.51 2.09 22.51
N GLU A 112 14.41 2.44 23.43
CA GLU A 112 15.67 3.13 23.08
C GLU A 112 16.57 2.26 22.19
N ASP A 113 16.76 0.98 22.53
CA ASP A 113 17.58 0.10 21.69
C ASP A 113 16.90 -0.20 20.35
N ALA A 114 15.56 -0.26 20.30
CA ALA A 114 14.82 -0.38 19.06
C ALA A 114 15.05 0.84 18.15
N VAL A 115 14.96 2.05 18.71
CA VAL A 115 15.24 3.31 17.98
C VAL A 115 16.69 3.33 17.48
N SER A 116 17.65 3.02 18.35
CA SER A 116 19.08 2.95 17.99
C SER A 116 19.33 1.95 16.85
N THR A 117 18.72 0.77 16.94
CA THR A 117 18.80 -0.28 15.90
C THR A 117 18.25 0.20 14.57
N ILE A 118 17.08 0.85 14.57
CA ILE A 118 16.45 1.38 13.35
C ILE A 118 17.34 2.46 12.72
N LEU A 119 17.83 3.41 13.52
CA LEU A 119 18.69 4.50 13.04
C LEU A 119 19.98 3.96 12.43
N HIS A 120 20.61 2.96 13.05
CA HIS A 120 21.81 2.32 12.52
C HIS A 120 21.58 1.63 11.19
N ILE A 121 20.45 0.94 11.04
CA ILE A 121 20.10 0.21 9.82
C ILE A 121 19.74 1.17 8.69
N LEU A 122 19.07 2.28 9.00
CA LEU A 122 18.80 3.32 8.01
C LEU A 122 20.09 3.86 7.37
N GLN A 123 21.23 3.88 8.07
CA GLN A 123 22.51 4.30 7.49
C GLN A 123 23.11 3.33 6.46
N ARG A 124 22.54 2.12 6.29
CA ARG A 124 23.08 1.14 5.34
C ARG A 124 22.76 1.53 3.90
N PRO A 125 23.70 1.37 2.95
CA PRO A 125 23.50 1.77 1.55
C PRO A 125 22.24 1.18 0.89
N CYS A 126 21.79 -0.01 1.29
CA CYS A 126 20.57 -0.62 0.75
C CYS A 126 19.28 0.14 1.12
N PHE A 127 19.30 0.91 2.21
CA PHE A 127 18.18 1.74 2.68
C PHE A 127 18.37 3.23 2.38
N GLN A 128 19.42 3.59 1.64
CA GLN A 128 19.63 4.96 1.17
C GLN A 128 18.93 5.20 -0.16
N THR A 129 18.30 6.36 -0.31
CA THR A 129 17.66 6.74 -1.58
C THR A 129 18.72 6.87 -2.67
N THR A 130 18.47 6.22 -3.79
CA THR A 130 19.26 6.34 -5.01
C THR A 130 18.40 6.90 -6.14
N PRO A 131 19.00 7.47 -7.21
CA PRO A 131 18.22 7.90 -8.38
C PRO A 131 17.36 6.78 -8.95
N LYS A 132 17.88 5.53 -8.96
CA LYS A 132 17.15 4.38 -9.47
C LYS A 132 15.98 3.99 -8.57
N SER A 133 16.17 4.00 -7.25
CA SER A 133 15.12 3.63 -6.32
C SER A 133 14.02 4.68 -6.23
N LEU A 134 14.38 5.96 -6.39
CA LEU A 134 13.42 7.07 -6.51
C LEU A 134 12.63 6.99 -7.83
N GLU A 135 13.28 6.61 -8.94
CA GLU A 135 12.59 6.33 -10.21
C GLU A 135 11.52 5.23 -10.04
N LEU A 136 11.86 4.11 -9.39
CA LEU A 136 10.88 3.05 -9.10
C LEU A 136 9.70 3.54 -8.27
N LEU A 137 9.95 4.38 -7.27
CA LEU A 137 8.89 4.96 -6.43
C LEU A 137 8.01 5.94 -7.24
N ASN A 138 8.63 6.70 -8.16
CA ASN A 138 7.91 7.62 -9.04
C ASN A 138 7.01 6.89 -10.02
N ASP A 139 7.52 5.83 -10.64
CA ASP A 139 6.78 4.97 -11.53
C ASP A 139 5.61 4.28 -10.80
N LEU A 140 5.86 3.76 -9.60
CA LEU A 140 4.84 3.12 -8.79
C LEU A 140 3.72 4.09 -8.39
N SER A 141 4.06 5.33 -8.04
CA SER A 141 3.07 6.37 -7.77
C SER A 141 2.29 6.77 -9.02
N LEU A 142 2.95 6.91 -10.17
CA LEU A 142 2.28 7.24 -11.44
C LEU A 142 1.25 6.16 -11.82
N SER A 143 1.62 4.88 -11.65
CA SER A 143 0.71 3.74 -11.79
C SER A 143 -0.53 3.91 -10.90
N ALA A 144 -0.35 4.20 -9.61
CA ALA A 144 -1.45 4.37 -8.68
C ALA A 144 -2.32 5.62 -8.95
N GLN A 145 -1.73 6.75 -9.36
CA GLN A 145 -2.51 7.93 -9.76
C GLN A 145 -3.40 7.64 -10.97
N THR A 146 -2.85 6.92 -11.95
CA THR A 146 -3.58 6.54 -13.16
C THR A 146 -4.69 5.55 -12.82
N GLU A 147 -4.42 4.55 -11.98
CA GLU A 147 -5.43 3.60 -11.49
C GLU A 147 -6.59 4.34 -10.80
N ALA A 148 -6.30 5.31 -9.93
CA ALA A 148 -7.30 6.14 -9.27
C ALA A 148 -8.11 7.01 -10.25
N ALA A 149 -7.52 7.48 -11.35
CA ALA A 149 -8.25 8.21 -12.40
C ALA A 149 -9.21 7.29 -13.17
N LEU A 150 -8.88 6.00 -13.30
CA LEU A 150 -9.67 5.03 -14.06
C LEU A 150 -10.72 4.30 -13.22
N VAL A 151 -10.52 4.14 -11.91
CA VAL A 151 -11.26 3.19 -11.06
C VAL A 151 -12.79 3.39 -11.04
N ASN A 152 -13.28 4.60 -11.28
CA ASN A 152 -14.73 4.84 -11.32
C ASN A 152 -15.38 4.26 -12.59
N GLU A 153 -14.65 4.22 -13.70
CA GLU A 153 -15.15 3.75 -15.01
C GLU A 153 -14.67 2.33 -15.32
N PHE A 154 -13.47 1.98 -14.86
CA PHE A 154 -12.84 0.69 -15.05
C PHE A 154 -12.30 0.16 -13.71
N PRO A 155 -13.18 -0.30 -12.79
CA PRO A 155 -12.78 -0.65 -11.42
C PRO A 155 -11.78 -1.81 -11.32
N LYS A 156 -11.69 -2.65 -12.37
CA LYS A 156 -10.77 -3.79 -12.45
C LYS A 156 -9.59 -3.54 -13.39
N ALA A 157 -9.37 -2.31 -13.84
CA ALA A 157 -8.21 -1.98 -14.66
C ALA A 157 -6.93 -2.21 -13.85
N THR A 158 -5.91 -2.80 -14.49
CA THR A 158 -4.57 -2.85 -13.92
C THR A 158 -3.68 -1.87 -14.65
N VAL A 159 -2.84 -1.16 -13.91
CA VAL A 159 -1.95 -0.13 -14.46
C VAL A 159 -0.52 -0.36 -14.02
N ASP A 160 0.38 -0.41 -14.99
CA ASP A 160 1.83 -0.34 -14.77
C ASP A 160 2.37 0.93 -15.41
N ALA A 161 3.43 1.49 -14.83
CA ALA A 161 4.07 2.68 -15.37
C ALA A 161 5.59 2.58 -15.31
N GLY A 162 6.26 3.24 -16.24
CA GLY A 162 7.71 3.30 -16.35
C GLY A 162 8.17 4.55 -17.10
N LYS A 163 8.87 5.48 -16.44
CA LYS A 163 9.44 6.70 -17.04
C LYS A 163 8.41 7.57 -17.79
N GLY A 164 7.15 7.55 -17.36
CA GLY A 164 6.03 8.25 -17.98
C GLY A 164 5.29 7.47 -19.07
N LEU A 165 5.73 6.25 -19.41
CA LEU A 165 4.96 5.31 -20.21
C LEU A 165 4.02 4.54 -19.29
N VAL A 166 2.74 4.54 -19.61
CA VAL A 166 1.69 3.88 -18.84
C VAL A 166 1.08 2.76 -19.65
N TYR A 167 0.95 1.59 -19.06
CA TYR A 167 0.34 0.41 -19.63
C TYR A 167 -0.93 0.11 -18.85
N VAL A 168 -2.08 0.22 -19.51
CA VAL A 168 -3.39 -0.03 -18.91
C VAL A 168 -3.94 -1.32 -19.50
N SER A 169 -4.25 -2.31 -18.66
CA SER A 169 -4.96 -3.51 -19.09
C SER A 169 -6.39 -3.50 -18.55
N ILE A 170 -7.36 -3.68 -19.45
CA ILE A 170 -8.79 -3.69 -19.14
C ILE A 170 -9.40 -4.96 -19.71
N ARG A 171 -10.19 -5.67 -18.89
CA ARG A 171 -11.01 -6.77 -19.40
C ARG A 171 -12.22 -6.23 -20.15
N GLY A 172 -12.43 -6.69 -21.39
CA GLY A 172 -13.52 -6.22 -22.23
C GLY A 172 -13.57 -6.90 -23.60
N SER A 173 -14.54 -6.49 -24.42
CA SER A 173 -14.68 -6.95 -25.80
C SER A 173 -13.67 -6.24 -26.72
N LEU A 174 -13.00 -7.00 -27.60
CA LEU A 174 -12.13 -6.43 -28.63
C LEU A 174 -12.90 -5.54 -29.62
N ILE A 175 -14.20 -5.77 -29.80
CA ILE A 175 -15.05 -4.92 -30.65
C ILE A 175 -15.10 -3.48 -30.11
N ASP A 176 -15.01 -3.33 -28.78
CA ASP A 176 -15.04 -2.03 -28.11
C ASP A 176 -13.65 -1.40 -27.93
N GLU A 177 -12.60 -2.00 -28.48
CA GLU A 177 -11.20 -1.60 -28.22
C GLU A 177 -10.96 -0.11 -28.47
N LYS A 178 -11.38 0.41 -29.62
CA LYS A 178 -11.24 1.83 -29.96
C LYS A 178 -11.97 2.72 -28.95
N ARG A 179 -13.22 2.37 -28.61
CA ARG A 179 -14.06 3.12 -27.68
C ARG A 179 -13.48 3.12 -26.26
N ILE A 180 -12.99 1.98 -25.79
CA ILE A 180 -12.35 1.85 -24.46
C ILE A 180 -11.04 2.65 -24.45
N THR A 181 -10.21 2.49 -25.47
CA THR A 181 -8.93 3.19 -25.60
C THR A 181 -9.11 4.71 -25.59
N ASP A 182 -10.05 5.23 -26.38
CA ASP A 182 -10.36 6.66 -26.42
C ASP A 182 -10.83 7.18 -25.05
N LYS A 183 -11.66 6.39 -24.34
CA LYS A 183 -12.14 6.75 -23.00
C LYS A 183 -11.02 6.73 -21.97
N VAL A 184 -10.15 5.72 -21.98
CA VAL A 184 -8.98 5.64 -21.10
C VAL A 184 -8.08 6.85 -21.32
N ASN A 185 -7.73 7.16 -22.57
CA ASN A 185 -6.88 8.31 -22.91
C ASN A 185 -7.45 9.62 -22.34
N ARG A 186 -8.75 9.88 -22.52
CA ARG A 186 -9.41 11.07 -21.95
C ARG A 186 -9.36 11.14 -20.42
N LEU A 187 -9.49 10.00 -19.73
CA LEU A 187 -9.47 9.96 -18.26
C LEU A 187 -8.07 10.18 -17.69
N VAL A 188 -7.02 9.79 -18.41
CA VAL A 188 -5.63 9.82 -17.91
C VAL A 188 -4.79 10.97 -18.47
N GLU A 189 -5.28 11.70 -19.47
CA GLU A 189 -4.53 12.80 -20.11
C GLU A 189 -4.06 13.88 -19.12
N ASN A 190 -4.83 14.11 -18.05
CA ASN A 190 -4.54 15.12 -17.04
C ASN A 190 -3.74 14.57 -15.84
N VAL A 191 -3.36 13.29 -15.87
CA VAL A 191 -2.52 12.70 -14.82
C VAL A 191 -1.08 13.18 -15.03
N ALA A 192 -0.61 14.03 -14.11
CA ALA A 192 0.73 14.59 -14.17
C ALA A 192 1.81 13.48 -14.21
N GLY A 193 2.70 13.56 -15.21
CA GLY A 193 3.78 12.60 -15.43
C GLY A 193 3.52 11.56 -16.52
N VAL A 194 2.27 11.43 -16.98
CA VAL A 194 1.94 10.60 -18.16
C VAL A 194 2.50 11.26 -19.42
N LYS A 195 3.29 10.51 -20.19
CA LYS A 195 3.83 10.92 -21.50
C LYS A 195 3.21 10.12 -22.64
N LYS A 196 2.93 8.84 -22.40
CA LYS A 196 2.31 7.93 -23.36
C LYS A 196 1.48 6.89 -22.63
N VAL A 197 0.35 6.53 -23.21
CA VAL A 197 -0.55 5.49 -22.70
C VAL A 197 -0.67 4.39 -23.75
N ASN A 198 -0.49 3.15 -23.33
CA ASN A 198 -0.77 1.97 -24.14
C ASN A 198 -1.92 1.22 -23.45
N VAL A 199 -3.01 1.01 -24.19
CA VAL A 199 -4.19 0.30 -23.69
C VAL A 199 -4.20 -1.09 -24.28
N ASN A 200 -4.33 -2.09 -23.42
CA ASN A 200 -4.45 -3.49 -23.78
C ASN A 200 -5.83 -4.01 -23.35
N ILE A 201 -6.59 -4.55 -24.30
CA ILE A 201 -7.90 -5.14 -24.02
C ILE A 201 -7.73 -6.65 -23.87
N VAL A 202 -8.03 -7.15 -22.67
CA VAL A 202 -7.98 -8.58 -22.36
C VAL A 202 -9.39 -9.16 -22.58
N PRO A 203 -9.59 -10.08 -23.55
CA PRO A 203 -10.88 -10.68 -23.79
C PRO A 203 -11.41 -11.42 -22.56
N HIS A 204 -12.74 -11.45 -22.38
CA HIS A 204 -13.35 -12.32 -21.38
C HIS A 204 -13.06 -13.79 -21.70
N SER A 205 -12.58 -14.57 -20.72
CA SER A 205 -12.43 -16.02 -20.89
C SER A 205 -13.72 -16.73 -20.49
N ILE A 206 -14.01 -17.87 -21.13
CA ILE A 206 -15.24 -18.68 -20.94
C ILE A 206 -15.35 -19.29 -19.52
N LYS A 207 -14.30 -19.19 -18.68
CA LYS A 207 -14.24 -19.81 -17.34
C LYS A 207 -14.41 -18.82 -16.17
N ASP A 208 -14.98 -17.64 -16.40
CA ASP A 208 -15.34 -16.70 -15.33
C ASP A 208 -16.80 -16.90 -14.87
#